data_AF-A0A6M8HV28-F1
#
_entry.id   AF-A0A6M8HV28-F1
#
_cell.length_a   1.000
_cell.length_b   1.000
_cell.length_c   1.000
_cell.angle_alpha   90.00
_cell.angle_beta   90.00
_cell.angle_gamma   90.00
#
_symmetry.space_group_name_H-M   'P 1'
#
loop_
_entity.id
_entity.type
_entity.pdbx_description
1 polymer ?
#
loop_
_entity_poly.entity_id
_entity_poly.type
_entity_poly.pdbx_seq_one_letter_code
_entity_poly.pdbx_strand_id
1 'polypeptide(L)'
;MATLHASSTPLTIHGSSGALHGQAVLLLGRPGAGKSDLLLRLLDRGFELVADDQVIIEAGLISPPAALAGLIEVRGLGLLRMAYVAPVPLLLVVALDNVAEHERRTEQPSDRGTARLPTPGHHAGLGVPMIRTEPFHASAPLRVEIALDCLAGRRSLSCGGLSPSQ
;
A
#
# COMPACT_ATOMS: atom_id res chain seq x y z
N MET A 1 9.61 17.10 13.90
CA MET A 1 8.71 17.99 13.14
C MET A 1 9.17 18.16 11.69
N ALA A 2 9.07 17.10 10.88
CA ALA A 2 9.23 17.22 9.44
C ALA A 2 7.88 17.63 8.84
N THR A 3 7.77 18.90 8.46
CA THR A 3 6.59 19.43 7.76
C THR A 3 6.51 18.79 6.38
N LEU A 4 5.49 17.96 6.15
CA LEU A 4 5.11 17.48 4.83
C LEU A 4 4.84 18.70 3.94
N HIS A 5 5.73 18.99 3.00
CA HIS A 5 5.39 19.86 1.87
C HIS A 5 4.53 19.04 0.90
N ALA A 6 3.26 18.85 1.24
CA ALA A 6 2.31 18.29 0.31
C ALA A 6 2.09 19.33 -0.81
N SER A 7 2.45 18.98 -2.04
CA SER A 7 2.04 19.76 -3.21
C SER A 7 0.51 19.82 -3.23
N SER A 8 -0.06 21.03 -3.36
CA SER A 8 -1.51 21.22 -3.42
C SER A 8 -2.13 20.73 -4.73
N THR A 9 -1.31 20.32 -5.70
CA THR A 9 -1.78 19.80 -6.98
C THR A 9 -2.13 18.32 -6.83
N PRO A 10 -3.35 17.90 -7.20
CA PRO A 10 -3.73 16.49 -7.15
C PRO A 10 -2.84 15.65 -8.08
N LEU A 11 -2.28 14.58 -7.54
CA LEU A 11 -1.50 13.59 -8.27
C LEU A 11 -2.38 12.36 -8.53
N THR A 12 -2.50 11.93 -9.78
CA THR A 12 -3.13 10.64 -10.11
C THR A 12 -2.06 9.60 -10.39
N ILE A 13 -2.17 8.44 -9.75
CA ILE A 13 -1.24 7.32 -9.92
C ILE A 13 -1.99 6.01 -10.16
N HIS A 14 -1.33 5.08 -10.87
CA HIS A 14 -1.83 3.71 -10.98
C HIS A 14 -1.55 2.93 -9.71
N GLY A 15 -2.60 2.41 -9.10
CA GLY A 15 -2.54 1.75 -7.81
C GLY A 15 -3.92 1.27 -7.35
N SER A 16 -3.92 0.50 -6.27
CA SER A 16 -5.14 0.06 -5.61
C SER A 16 -5.05 0.48 -4.14
N SER A 17 -6.17 0.77 -3.50
CA SER A 17 -6.17 1.24 -2.11
C SER A 17 -7.39 0.77 -1.32
N GLY A 18 -7.11 0.40 -0.07
CA GLY A 18 -8.11 0.12 0.94
C GLY A 18 -7.79 0.84 2.24
N ALA A 19 -8.79 1.03 3.09
CA ALA A 19 -8.68 1.67 4.39
C ALA A 19 -9.09 0.74 5.52
N LEU A 20 -8.44 0.87 6.67
CA LEU A 20 -8.85 0.20 7.89
C LEU A 20 -8.82 1.22 9.03
N HIS A 21 -9.92 1.30 9.78
CA HIS A 21 -10.07 2.25 10.89
C HIS A 21 -9.79 3.71 10.47
N GLY A 22 -10.28 4.10 9.29
CA GLY A 22 -10.14 5.47 8.77
C GLY A 22 -8.74 5.84 8.27
N GLN A 23 -7.84 4.87 8.09
CA GLN A 23 -6.51 5.11 7.53
C GLN A 23 -6.21 4.19 6.37
N ALA A 24 -5.64 4.77 5.32
CA ALA A 24 -5.48 4.09 4.05
C ALA A 24 -4.09 3.51 3.82
N VAL A 25 -4.10 2.42 3.05
CA VAL A 25 -2.93 1.79 2.45
C VAL A 25 -3.02 1.93 0.94
N LEU A 26 -1.94 2.37 0.31
CA LEU A 26 -1.77 2.42 -1.13
C LEU A 26 -0.90 1.25 -1.61
N LEU A 27 -1.45 0.38 -2.45
CA LEU A 27 -0.75 -0.72 -3.10
C LEU A 27 -0.19 -0.26 -4.45
N LEU A 28 1.13 -0.35 -4.61
CA LEU A 28 1.84 -0.02 -5.84
C LEU A 28 2.57 -1.23 -6.39
N GLY A 29 2.72 -1.27 -7.71
CA GLY A 29 3.38 -2.37 -8.40
C GLY A 29 3.05 -2.33 -9.88
N ARG A 30 3.81 -3.06 -10.68
CA ARG A 30 3.61 -3.15 -12.14
C ARG A 30 2.20 -3.65 -12.48
N PRO A 31 1.68 -3.39 -13.69
CA PRO A 31 0.49 -4.07 -14.18
C PRO A 31 0.64 -5.59 -14.02
N GLY A 32 -0.39 -6.27 -13.52
CA GLY A 32 -0.34 -7.71 -13.25
C GLY A 32 0.36 -8.13 -11.95
N ALA A 33 0.94 -7.21 -11.16
CA ALA A 33 1.62 -7.53 -9.90
C ALA A 33 0.67 -7.91 -8.73
N GLY A 34 -0.61 -8.20 -8.98
CA GLY A 34 -1.54 -8.64 -7.94
C GLY A 34 -2.07 -7.56 -7.00
N LYS A 35 -2.06 -6.26 -7.38
CA LYS A 35 -2.61 -5.16 -6.57
C LYS A 35 -4.08 -5.37 -6.18
N SER A 36 -4.95 -5.56 -7.18
CA SER A 36 -6.39 -5.76 -6.95
C SER A 36 -6.68 -7.08 -6.22
N ASP A 37 -5.88 -8.13 -6.47
CA ASP A 37 -5.99 -9.41 -5.74
C ASP A 37 -5.66 -9.26 -4.25
N LEU A 38 -4.54 -8.58 -3.93
CA LEU A 38 -4.19 -8.30 -2.54
C LEU A 38 -5.23 -7.38 -1.89
N LEU A 39 -5.74 -6.38 -2.63
CA LEU A 39 -6.82 -5.52 -2.14
C LEU A 39 -8.06 -6.35 -1.77
N LEU A 40 -8.53 -7.25 -2.64
CA LEU A 40 -9.67 -8.13 -2.33
C LEU A 40 -9.45 -8.93 -1.04
N ARG A 41 -8.25 -9.48 -0.83
CA ARG A 41 -7.91 -10.19 0.42
C ARG A 41 -7.80 -9.28 1.63
N LEU A 42 -7.51 -7.99 1.46
CA LEU A 42 -7.59 -7.01 2.55
C LEU A 42 -9.05 -6.67 2.86
N LEU A 43 -9.92 -6.54 1.84
CA LEU A 43 -11.34 -6.29 2.03
C LEU A 43 -12.02 -7.42 2.83
N ASP A 44 -11.67 -8.69 2.54
CA ASP A 44 -12.11 -9.86 3.32
C ASP A 44 -11.69 -9.79 4.80
N ARG A 45 -10.64 -9.03 5.13
CA ARG A 45 -10.13 -8.80 6.49
C ARG A 45 -10.71 -7.56 7.15
N GLY A 46 -11.73 -6.94 6.56
CA GLY A 46 -12.40 -5.77 7.12
C GLY A 46 -11.84 -4.43 6.66
N PHE A 47 -10.95 -4.40 5.66
CA PHE A 47 -10.64 -3.15 4.97
C PHE A 47 -11.85 -2.71 4.14
N GLU A 48 -11.99 -1.40 3.96
CA GLU A 48 -12.97 -0.77 3.10
C GLU A 48 -12.30 -0.35 1.79
N LEU A 49 -13.01 -0.47 0.67
CA LEU A 49 -12.50 -0.03 -0.63
C LEU A 49 -12.32 1.49 -0.62
N VAL A 50 -11.16 1.97 -1.06
CA VAL A 50 -10.96 3.39 -1.38
C VAL A 50 -10.96 3.59 -2.89
N ALA A 51 -10.12 2.85 -3.60
CA ALA A 51 -9.95 2.96 -5.05
C ALA A 51 -9.30 1.70 -5.63
N ASP A 52 -9.58 1.39 -6.89
CA ASP A 52 -8.85 0.38 -7.68
C ASP A 52 -8.45 0.98 -9.04
N ASP A 53 -7.38 0.45 -9.63
CA ASP A 53 -6.69 0.90 -10.86
C ASP A 53 -6.03 2.30 -10.80
N GLN A 54 -6.77 3.33 -10.37
CA GLN A 54 -6.27 4.71 -10.27
C GLN A 54 -6.64 5.34 -8.93
N VAL A 55 -5.67 6.03 -8.34
CA VAL A 55 -5.79 6.72 -7.05
C VAL A 55 -5.39 8.18 -7.23
N ILE A 56 -6.23 9.09 -6.75
CA ILE A 56 -5.94 10.52 -6.65
C ILE A 56 -5.39 10.79 -5.26
N ILE A 57 -4.26 11.48 -5.19
CA ILE A 57 -3.62 11.94 -3.95
C ILE A 57 -3.59 13.45 -3.94
N GLU A 58 -4.15 14.05 -2.90
CA GLU A 58 -4.16 15.50 -2.71
C GLU A 58 -4.02 15.81 -1.22
N ALA A 59 -3.04 16.65 -0.85
CA ALA A 59 -2.81 17.05 0.54
C ALA A 59 -2.73 15.89 1.56
N GLY A 60 -2.19 14.72 1.14
CA GLY A 60 -2.07 13.52 1.99
C GLY A 60 -3.34 12.68 2.12
N LEU A 61 -4.43 13.07 1.44
CA LEU A 61 -5.66 12.30 1.33
C LEU A 61 -5.69 11.54 0.00
N ILE A 62 -6.33 10.38 0.02
CA ILE A 62 -6.56 9.57 -1.17
C ILE A 62 -8.05 9.46 -1.52
N SER A 63 -8.35 9.37 -2.81
CA SER A 63 -9.70 9.17 -3.33
C SER A 63 -9.66 8.47 -4.71
N PRO A 64 -10.77 7.84 -5.15
CA PRO A 64 -10.88 7.34 -6.52
C PRO A 64 -11.23 8.49 -7.49
N PRO A 65 -10.82 8.41 -8.77
CA PRO A 65 -11.48 9.17 -9.83
C PRO A 65 -12.98 8.85 -9.87
N ALA A 66 -13.82 9.84 -10.18
CA ALA A 66 -15.29 9.69 -10.16
C ALA A 66 -15.81 8.51 -11.01
N ALA A 67 -15.17 8.25 -12.16
CA ALA A 67 -15.55 7.15 -13.06
C ALA A 67 -15.26 5.75 -12.47
N LEU A 68 -14.32 5.64 -11.53
CA LEU A 68 -13.87 4.38 -10.94
C LEU A 68 -14.34 4.20 -9.48
N ALA A 69 -15.06 5.18 -8.94
CA ALA A 69 -15.54 5.14 -7.57
C ALA A 69 -16.44 3.93 -7.30
N GLY A 70 -16.08 3.16 -6.27
CA GLY A 70 -16.80 1.95 -5.86
C GLY A 70 -16.69 0.79 -6.84
N LEU A 71 -15.74 0.80 -7.78
CA LEU A 71 -15.48 -0.28 -8.72
C LEU A 71 -14.17 -1.00 -8.38
N ILE A 72 -14.18 -2.32 -8.48
CA ILE A 72 -12.98 -3.17 -8.38
C ILE A 72 -13.06 -4.27 -9.45
N GLU A 73 -11.94 -4.55 -10.13
CA GLU A 73 -11.86 -5.66 -11.08
C GLU A 73 -11.56 -6.97 -10.34
N VAL A 74 -12.46 -7.95 -10.44
CA VAL A 74 -12.19 -9.32 -10.02
C VAL A 74 -11.84 -10.15 -11.24
N ARG A 75 -10.56 -10.50 -11.37
CA ARG A 75 -10.06 -11.24 -12.54
C ARG A 75 -10.82 -12.55 -12.75
N GLY A 76 -11.27 -12.76 -13.99
CA GLY A 76 -12.09 -13.91 -14.36
C GLY A 76 -13.58 -13.75 -14.08
N LEU A 77 -14.01 -12.73 -13.33
CA LEU A 77 -15.42 -12.44 -13.07
C LEU A 77 -15.88 -11.11 -13.69
N GLY A 78 -15.00 -10.11 -13.75
CA GLY A 78 -15.29 -8.78 -14.29
C GLY A 78 -15.33 -7.69 -13.22
N LEU A 79 -16.03 -6.59 -13.50
CA LEU A 79 -16.14 -5.44 -12.60
C LEU A 79 -17.22 -5.66 -11.54
N LEU A 80 -16.85 -5.49 -10.28
CA LEU A 80 -17.75 -5.51 -9.13
C LEU A 80 -17.97 -4.08 -8.62
N ARG A 81 -19.23 -3.72 -8.36
CA ARG A 81 -19.59 -2.49 -7.66
C ARG A 81 -19.81 -2.76 -6.18
N MET A 82 -19.21 -1.96 -5.31
CA MET A 82 -19.39 -2.06 -3.86
C MET A 82 -19.29 -0.69 -3.16
N ALA A 83 -19.62 -0.68 -1.86
CA ALA A 83 -19.42 0.49 -1.02
C ALA A 83 -17.93 0.86 -0.94
N TYR A 84 -17.65 2.16 -0.85
CA TYR A 84 -16.30 2.70 -0.77
C TYR A 84 -16.26 3.87 0.21
N VAL A 85 -15.05 4.19 0.68
CA VAL A 85 -14.78 5.33 1.58
C VAL A 85 -13.74 6.25 0.96
N ALA A 86 -14.03 7.55 0.88
CA ALA A 86 -13.12 8.58 0.41
C ALA A 86 -13.66 9.98 0.80
N PRO A 87 -12.79 10.99 0.98
CA PRO A 87 -11.32 10.88 1.03
C PRO A 87 -10.83 10.28 2.35
N VAL A 88 -9.68 9.60 2.33
CA VAL A 88 -9.07 8.97 3.53
C VAL A 88 -7.59 9.35 3.64
N PRO A 89 -7.04 9.63 4.84
CA PRO A 89 -5.62 9.90 5.02
C PRO A 89 -4.76 8.67 4.65
N LEU A 90 -3.76 8.90 3.80
CA LEU A 90 -2.77 7.89 3.42
C LEU A 90 -1.69 7.77 4.48
N LEU A 91 -1.56 6.58 5.08
CA LEU A 91 -0.54 6.33 6.11
C LEU A 91 0.56 5.36 5.66
N LEU A 92 0.26 4.47 4.72
CA LEU A 92 1.20 3.42 4.31
C LEU A 92 1.17 3.21 2.80
N VAL A 93 2.37 3.10 2.21
CA VAL A 93 2.58 2.58 0.86
C VAL A 93 3.08 1.15 0.94
N VAL A 94 2.54 0.26 0.12
CA VAL A 94 2.98 -1.13 -0.03
C VAL A 94 3.44 -1.33 -1.46
N ALA A 95 4.74 -1.49 -1.64
CA ALA A 95 5.31 -1.85 -2.93
C ALA A 95 5.25 -3.38 -3.10
N LEU A 96 4.57 -3.82 -4.15
CA LEU A 96 4.49 -5.22 -4.56
C LEU A 96 5.68 -5.52 -5.46
N ASP A 97 6.60 -6.32 -4.91
CA ASP A 97 7.67 -6.94 -5.66
C ASP A 97 7.20 -8.36 -6.00
N ASN A 98 7.51 -8.83 -7.21
CA ASN A 98 7.29 -10.20 -7.65
C ASN A 98 8.59 -11.02 -7.48
N VAL A 99 8.47 -12.32 -7.21
CA VAL A 99 9.61 -13.23 -6.94
C VAL A 99 10.76 -13.07 -7.95
N ALA A 100 10.44 -12.97 -9.25
CA ALA A 100 11.44 -12.82 -10.31
C ALA A 100 12.23 -11.49 -10.27
N GLU A 101 11.67 -10.43 -9.68
CA GLU A 101 12.39 -9.17 -9.44
C GLU A 101 13.20 -9.23 -8.15
N HIS A 102 12.74 -9.99 -7.16
CA HIS A 102 13.53 -10.25 -5.94
C HIS A 102 14.82 -10.98 -6.31
N GLU A 103 14.73 -12.09 -7.06
CA GLU A 103 15.87 -12.90 -7.50
C GLU A 103 16.88 -12.09 -8.35
N ARG A 104 16.42 -11.32 -9.35
CA ARG A 104 17.31 -10.46 -10.16
C ARG A 104 18.00 -9.36 -9.35
N ARG A 105 17.38 -8.90 -8.27
CA ARG A 105 17.95 -7.87 -7.38
C ARG A 105 18.96 -8.50 -6.40
N THR A 106 18.71 -9.73 -5.95
CA THR A 106 19.67 -10.53 -5.15
C THR A 106 20.86 -11.05 -5.97
N GLU A 107 20.73 -11.15 -7.30
CA GLU A 107 21.80 -11.51 -8.23
C GLU A 107 22.79 -10.37 -8.54
N GLN A 108 22.51 -9.13 -8.12
CA GLN A 108 23.51 -8.07 -8.14
C GLN A 108 24.56 -8.37 -7.05
N PRO A 109 25.87 -8.43 -7.37
CA PRO A 109 26.90 -9.01 -6.49
C PRO A 109 27.11 -8.32 -5.14
N SER A 110 26.43 -7.21 -4.85
CA SER A 110 26.60 -6.44 -3.61
C SER A 110 25.74 -6.90 -2.44
N ASP A 111 24.76 -7.79 -2.61
CA ASP A 111 23.74 -8.06 -1.56
C ASP A 111 23.68 -9.52 -1.06
N ARG A 112 24.70 -10.34 -1.35
CA ARG A 112 24.80 -11.74 -0.86
C ARG A 112 25.12 -11.87 0.64
N GLY A 113 25.03 -10.80 1.42
CA GLY A 113 25.29 -10.81 2.84
C GLY A 113 24.30 -9.95 3.62
N THR A 114 23.42 -10.59 4.38
CA THR A 114 22.81 -10.02 5.60
C THR A 114 21.80 -8.87 5.48
N ALA A 115 20.81 -8.91 4.59
CA ALA A 115 19.58 -8.14 4.83
C ALA A 115 18.71 -8.83 5.91
N ARG A 116 19.12 -8.78 7.18
CA ARG A 116 18.40 -9.41 8.32
C ARG A 116 17.17 -8.63 8.80
N LEU A 117 16.90 -7.46 8.21
CA LEU A 117 15.59 -6.82 8.22
C LEU A 117 15.52 -5.86 7.04
N PRO A 118 14.53 -5.92 6.14
CA PRO A 118 14.35 -4.84 5.16
C PRO A 118 14.02 -3.56 5.92
N THR A 119 14.83 -2.52 5.78
CA THR A 119 14.56 -1.21 6.37
C THR A 119 13.25 -0.68 5.80
N PRO A 120 12.23 -0.41 6.62
CA PRO A 120 11.04 0.33 6.18
C PRO A 120 11.51 1.67 5.63
N GLY A 121 11.18 1.92 4.37
CA GLY A 121 11.58 3.13 3.67
C GLY A 121 10.48 4.17 3.71
N HIS A 122 10.71 5.29 3.04
CA HIS A 122 9.64 6.22 2.66
C HIS A 122 9.49 6.16 1.14
N HIS A 123 8.27 6.32 0.64
CA HIS A 123 8.04 6.45 -0.79
C HIS A 123 8.61 7.79 -1.28
N ALA A 124 9.60 7.75 -2.17
CA ALA A 124 10.41 8.92 -2.55
C ALA A 124 9.58 10.13 -3.05
N GLY A 125 8.45 9.89 -3.72
CA GLY A 125 7.58 10.97 -4.22
C GLY A 125 6.45 11.40 -3.28
N LEU A 126 6.16 10.62 -2.22
CA LEU A 126 5.04 10.89 -1.33
C LEU A 126 5.47 11.20 0.11
N GLY A 127 6.70 10.84 0.50
CA GLY A 127 7.18 11.01 1.87
C GLY A 127 6.46 10.12 2.90
N VAL A 128 5.60 9.19 2.45
CA VAL A 128 4.81 8.29 3.30
C VAL A 128 5.63 7.03 3.62
N PRO A 129 5.53 6.46 4.83
CA PRO A 129 6.12 5.17 5.17
C PRO A 129 5.81 4.08 4.14
N MET A 130 6.78 3.23 3.84
CA MET A 130 6.68 2.20 2.81
C MET A 130 7.25 0.87 3.26
N ILE A 131 6.49 -0.19 2.99
CA ILE A 131 6.94 -1.59 3.10
C ILE A 131 6.94 -2.27 1.72
N ARG A 132 7.65 -3.39 1.64
CA ARG A 132 7.64 -4.29 0.48
C ARG A 132 7.04 -5.63 0.87
N THR A 133 6.26 -6.22 -0.02
CA THR A 133 5.74 -7.58 0.18
C THR A 133 5.55 -8.29 -1.16
N GLU A 134 5.75 -9.61 -1.15
CA GLU A 134 5.30 -10.47 -2.25
C GLU A 134 3.76 -10.52 -2.20
N PRO A 135 3.05 -10.21 -3.28
CA PRO A 135 1.59 -10.11 -3.28
C PRO A 135 0.93 -11.44 -2.93
N PHE A 136 1.39 -12.55 -3.51
CA PHE A 136 0.72 -13.86 -3.41
C PHE A 136 1.12 -14.67 -2.18
N HIS A 137 2.02 -14.15 -1.34
CA HIS A 137 2.33 -14.81 -0.09
C HIS A 137 1.10 -14.80 0.83
N ALA A 138 0.80 -15.94 1.47
CA ALA A 138 -0.40 -16.08 2.30
C ALA A 138 -0.46 -15.04 3.45
N SER A 139 0.70 -14.67 4.00
CA SER A 139 0.80 -13.65 5.05
C SER A 139 0.78 -12.20 4.57
N ALA A 140 0.76 -11.93 3.25
CA ALA A 140 0.82 -10.56 2.72
C ALA A 140 -0.29 -9.63 3.27
N PRO A 141 -1.58 -10.04 3.32
CA PRO A 141 -2.64 -9.19 3.89
C PRO A 141 -2.38 -8.87 5.36
N LEU A 142 -1.99 -9.89 6.14
CA LEU A 142 -1.68 -9.73 7.57
C LEU A 142 -0.48 -8.80 7.80
N ARG A 143 0.55 -8.87 6.96
CA ARG A 143 1.71 -7.98 7.05
C ARG A 143 1.33 -6.52 6.82
N VAL A 144 0.44 -6.26 5.86
CA VAL A 144 -0.08 -4.92 5.59
C VAL A 144 -0.89 -4.39 6.77
N GLU A 145 -1.80 -5.20 7.30
CA GLU A 145 -2.61 -4.86 8.49
C GLU A 145 -1.72 -4.52 9.70
N ILE A 146 -0.77 -5.40 10.02
CA ILE A 146 0.18 -5.19 11.13
C ILE A 146 0.98 -3.91 10.93
N ALA A 147 1.47 -3.64 9.72
CA ALA A 147 2.25 -2.44 9.44
C ALA A 147 1.42 -1.17 9.61
N LEU A 148 0.18 -1.16 9.09
CA LEU A 148 -0.73 -0.03 9.25
C LEU A 148 -1.05 0.22 10.73
N ASP A 149 -1.34 -0.83 11.49
CA ASP A 149 -1.60 -0.72 12.93
C ASP A 149 -0.40 -0.21 13.71
N CYS A 150 0.83 -0.60 13.35
CA CYS A 150 2.03 -0.10 13.99
C CYS A 150 2.21 1.40 13.72
N LEU A 151 2.04 1.84 12.47
CA LEU A 151 2.15 3.26 12.10
C LEU A 151 1.04 4.10 12.73
N ALA A 152 -0.13 3.51 12.95
CA ALA A 152 -1.25 4.17 13.61
C ALA A 152 -1.17 4.15 15.14
N GLY A 153 -0.14 3.54 15.73
CA GLY A 153 0.01 3.41 17.18
C GLY A 153 -0.96 2.42 17.84
N ARG A 154 -1.65 1.58 17.06
CA ARG A 154 -2.55 0.52 17.56
C ARG A 154 -1.82 -0.78 17.91
N ARG A 155 -0.60 -0.95 17.40
CA ARG A 155 0.28 -2.08 17.71
C ARG A 155 1.71 -1.58 17.92
N SER A 156 2.48 -2.28 18.75
CA SER A 156 3.89 -1.98 18.96
C SER A 156 4.78 -3.14 18.49
N LEU A 157 5.89 -2.81 17.85
CA LEU A 157 6.96 -3.75 17.54
C LEU A 157 7.99 -3.72 18.67
N SER A 158 8.45 -4.88 19.12
CA SER A 158 9.54 -4.98 20.11
C SER A 158 10.91 -4.61 19.51
N CYS A 159 11.05 -4.73 18.19
CA CYS A 159 12.21 -4.34 17.40
C CYS A 159 11.82 -4.18 15.92
N GLY A 160 12.53 -3.34 15.16
CA GLY A 160 12.31 -3.13 13.73
C GLY A 160 12.29 -1.65 13.33
N GLY A 161 12.12 -1.37 12.03
CA GLY A 161 12.24 0.00 11.50
C GLY A 161 10.91 0.72 11.20
N LEU A 162 9.75 0.13 11.52
CA LEU A 162 8.46 0.81 11.38
C LEU A 162 8.19 1.56 12.69
N SER A 163 8.80 2.73 12.85
CA SER A 163 8.50 3.63 13.95
C SER A 163 7.37 4.58 13.55
N PRO A 164 6.39 4.88 14.43
CA PRO A 164 5.52 6.02 14.22
C PRO A 164 6.38 7.27 14.06
N SER A 165 6.06 8.11 13.07
CA SER A 165 6.72 9.41 12.90
C SER A 165 6.55 10.23 14.18
N GLN A 166 7.66 10.50 14.88
CA GLN A 166 7.70 11.49 15.97
C GLN A 166 7.71 12.93 15.44
#